data_AF-A0A0J6Y0F5-F1
#
_entry.id   AF-A0A0J6Y0F5-F1
#
_cell.length_a   1.000
_cell.length_b   1.000
_cell.length_c   1.000
_cell.angle_alpha   90.00
_cell.angle_beta   90.00
_cell.angle_gamma   90.00
#
_symmetry.space_group_name_H-M   'P 1'
#
loop_
_entity.id
_entity.type
_entity.pdbx_description
1 polymer ?
#
loop_
_entity_poly.entity_id
_entity_poly.type
_entity_poly.pdbx_seq_one_letter_code
_entity_poly.pdbx_strand_id
1 'polypeptide(L)'
;MAIFGWTYPSPPPAGFWSPRTSTMNFCELDYIVTPYIAEFVNTMSNLAYLYLAWRGLFCSERRAGDYAILLSYLQLAGVGVGSIAFHSTLKFPAQIVDEMAMLYATATVIYAVFAFRLRPLVQLMLGLSFFTGSLVITILHIQQENSLAHRVCFALMVIVVAARCTWLLRGVGNAAIRSEMKRLALVGSVTFLAGFLLWLVDVFSCDDLRGIRQILGMPLGMLLELHSWWHILTAFGVYYYLIFVEYIRLQSGVMDRGAVVRLSRDYFLIPRLVALPEKQE
;
A
#
# COMPACT_ATOMS: atom_id res chain seq x y z
N MET A 1 13.91 32.88 -8.48
CA MET A 1 15.01 32.70 -7.50
C MET A 1 14.39 32.08 -6.26
N ALA A 2 14.94 30.97 -5.75
CA ALA A 2 14.36 30.29 -4.58
C ALA A 2 14.50 31.16 -3.33
N ILE A 3 13.47 31.15 -2.48
CA ILE A 3 13.48 31.88 -1.20
C ILE A 3 14.35 31.14 -0.17
N PHE A 4 14.44 29.80 -0.26
CA PHE A 4 15.28 28.97 0.61
C PHE A 4 16.08 27.93 -0.19
N GLY A 5 17.32 27.67 0.24
CA GLY A 5 18.13 26.56 -0.26
C GLY A 5 18.47 26.63 -1.76
N TRP A 6 18.40 25.48 -2.46
CA TRP A 6 18.81 25.37 -3.86
C TRP A 6 17.63 25.50 -4.82
N THR A 7 17.85 26.11 -5.98
CA THR A 7 16.83 26.23 -7.04
C THR A 7 16.64 24.91 -7.77
N TYR A 8 15.40 24.62 -8.17
CA TYR A 8 15.12 23.51 -9.08
C TYR A 8 15.67 23.84 -10.48
N PRO A 9 16.44 22.92 -11.10
CA PRO A 9 17.00 23.15 -12.43
C PRO A 9 15.90 23.23 -13.50
N SER A 10 16.12 24.06 -14.52
CA SER A 10 15.26 24.18 -15.69
C SER A 10 16.11 24.36 -16.95
N PRO A 11 16.11 23.43 -17.92
CA PRO A 11 15.33 22.18 -17.93
C PRO A 11 15.84 21.14 -16.91
N PRO A 12 15.04 20.10 -16.58
CA PRO A 12 15.49 18.98 -15.75
C PRO A 12 16.70 18.25 -16.39
N PRO A 13 17.63 17.72 -15.58
CA PRO A 13 18.79 17.01 -16.09
C PRO A 13 18.42 15.66 -16.71
N ALA A 14 19.24 15.19 -17.65
CA ALA A 14 19.19 13.80 -18.09
C ALA A 14 19.84 12.89 -17.04
N GLY A 15 19.23 11.72 -16.82
CA GLY A 15 19.72 10.72 -15.86
C GLY A 15 20.15 9.41 -16.49
N PHE A 16 20.73 8.54 -15.68
CA PHE A 16 21.28 7.24 -16.06
C PHE A 16 20.26 6.35 -16.80
N TRP A 17 19.00 6.35 -16.36
CA TRP A 17 17.93 5.56 -16.98
C TRP A 17 17.21 6.29 -18.12
N SER A 18 17.69 7.42 -18.62
CA SER A 18 17.04 8.10 -19.75
C SER A 18 17.15 7.28 -21.05
N PRO A 19 16.17 7.36 -21.99
CA PRO A 19 14.92 8.11 -21.90
C PRO A 19 13.81 7.36 -21.13
N ARG A 20 12.79 8.08 -20.66
CA ARG A 20 11.57 7.49 -20.08
C ARG A 20 10.87 6.58 -21.11
N THR A 21 10.46 5.38 -20.69
CA THR A 21 9.61 4.50 -21.52
C THR A 21 8.26 4.18 -20.90
N SER A 22 8.07 4.49 -19.62
CA SER A 22 6.77 4.40 -18.95
C SER A 22 5.74 5.37 -19.54
N THR A 23 4.47 4.98 -19.40
CA THR A 23 3.33 5.77 -19.86
C THR A 23 2.95 6.85 -18.85
N MET A 24 3.39 6.70 -17.60
CA MET A 24 3.17 7.64 -16.50
C MET A 24 4.47 8.34 -16.12
N ASN A 25 4.39 9.63 -15.81
CA ASN A 25 5.43 10.40 -15.13
C ASN A 25 4.74 11.34 -14.14
N PHE A 26 5.19 11.38 -12.90
CA PHE A 26 4.50 12.13 -11.84
C PHE A 26 5.01 13.56 -11.76
N CYS A 27 4.50 14.29 -10.77
CA CYS A 27 4.80 15.71 -10.68
C CYS A 27 6.21 16.01 -10.17
N GLU A 28 6.89 15.06 -9.53
CA GLU A 28 8.31 15.20 -9.18
C GLU A 28 9.14 15.46 -10.44
N LEU A 29 10.21 16.25 -10.32
CA LEU A 29 11.11 16.49 -11.45
C LEU A 29 12.19 15.42 -11.49
N ASP A 30 12.39 14.83 -12.66
CA ASP A 30 13.30 13.72 -12.88
C ASP A 30 14.77 14.12 -12.59
N TYR A 31 15.50 13.27 -11.87
CA TYR A 31 16.94 13.31 -11.59
C TYR A 31 17.45 14.58 -10.87
N ILE A 32 16.59 15.31 -10.17
CA ILE A 32 16.97 16.55 -9.48
C ILE A 32 17.91 16.35 -8.29
N VAL A 33 17.86 15.19 -7.61
CA VAL A 33 18.70 14.89 -6.44
C VAL A 33 19.95 14.11 -6.84
N THR A 34 19.81 13.16 -7.77
CA THR A 34 20.90 12.28 -8.22
C THR A 34 20.62 11.79 -9.64
N PRO A 35 21.65 11.59 -10.49
CA PRO A 35 21.45 11.07 -11.84
C PRO A 35 20.99 9.61 -11.89
N TYR A 36 20.99 8.87 -10.77
CA TYR A 36 20.68 7.44 -10.75
C TYR A 36 19.22 7.10 -10.41
N ILE A 37 18.49 8.02 -9.78
CA ILE A 37 17.10 7.84 -9.33
C ILE A 37 16.27 8.95 -9.96
N ALA A 38 15.29 8.59 -10.79
CA ALA A 38 14.47 9.56 -11.52
C ALA A 38 13.62 10.41 -10.57
N GLU A 39 12.71 9.81 -9.82
CA GLU A 39 11.89 10.53 -8.84
C GLU A 39 12.34 10.15 -7.44
N PHE A 40 13.25 10.95 -6.86
CA PHE A 40 13.94 10.61 -5.61
C PHE A 40 13.00 10.53 -4.42
N VAL A 41 12.13 11.51 -4.24
CA VAL A 41 11.22 11.59 -3.08
C VAL A 41 10.14 10.50 -3.19
N ASN A 42 9.58 10.31 -4.39
CA ASN A 42 8.66 9.21 -4.68
C ASN A 42 9.32 7.86 -4.44
N THR A 43 10.56 7.65 -4.87
CA THR A 43 11.31 6.40 -4.61
C THR A 43 11.50 6.16 -3.11
N MET A 44 12.02 7.15 -2.37
CA MET A 44 12.37 6.98 -0.96
C MET A 44 11.14 6.83 -0.06
N SER A 45 10.02 7.46 -0.40
CA SER A 45 8.77 7.34 0.35
C SER A 45 8.24 5.89 0.42
N ASN A 46 8.59 5.04 -0.54
CA ASN A 46 8.22 3.63 -0.57
C ASN A 46 8.93 2.75 0.46
N LEU A 47 9.97 3.27 1.14
CA LEU A 47 10.54 2.60 2.32
C LEU A 47 9.50 2.42 3.45
N ALA A 48 8.44 3.22 3.47
CA ALA A 48 7.31 3.05 4.39
C ALA A 48 6.63 1.68 4.19
N TYR A 49 6.40 1.25 2.95
CA TYR A 49 5.85 -0.07 2.64
C TYR A 49 6.75 -1.19 3.15
N LEU A 50 8.05 -1.11 2.87
CA LEU A 50 9.02 -2.13 3.28
C LEU A 50 9.11 -2.22 4.81
N TYR A 51 9.17 -1.07 5.49
CA TYR A 51 9.23 -1.01 6.95
C TYR A 51 7.97 -1.62 7.60
N LEU A 52 6.78 -1.23 7.12
CA LEU A 52 5.52 -1.73 7.68
C LEU A 52 5.31 -3.22 7.38
N ALA A 53 5.70 -3.70 6.18
CA ALA A 53 5.69 -5.10 5.84
C ALA A 53 6.63 -5.91 6.74
N TRP A 54 7.89 -5.47 6.91
CA TRP A 54 8.84 -6.10 7.81
C TRP A 54 8.33 -6.17 9.25
N ARG A 55 7.75 -5.06 9.75
CA ARG A 55 7.12 -5.00 11.08
C ARG A 55 5.98 -6.01 11.22
N GLY A 56 5.11 -6.09 10.21
CA GLY A 56 3.99 -7.03 10.15
C GLY A 56 4.45 -8.48 10.19
N LEU A 57 5.42 -8.84 9.34
CA LEU A 57 6.03 -10.17 9.28
C LEU A 57 6.65 -10.55 10.63
N PHE A 58 7.50 -9.69 11.20
CA PHE A 58 8.20 -10.00 12.46
C PHE A 58 7.24 -10.15 13.65
N CYS A 59 6.16 -9.37 13.68
CA CYS A 59 5.14 -9.50 14.72
C CYS A 59 4.22 -10.70 14.50
N SER A 60 3.93 -11.05 13.23
CA SER A 60 3.04 -12.15 12.84
C SER A 60 3.73 -13.52 12.85
N GLU A 61 5.03 -13.60 12.59
CA GLU A 61 5.80 -14.87 12.61
C GLU A 61 5.81 -15.48 14.01
N ARG A 62 5.75 -14.65 15.05
CA ARG A 62 5.51 -15.10 16.44
C ARG A 62 4.14 -15.76 16.65
N ARG A 63 3.25 -15.72 15.65
CA ARG A 63 1.90 -16.28 15.64
C ARG A 63 1.70 -17.34 14.54
N ALA A 64 2.77 -18.03 14.12
CA ALA A 64 2.82 -18.99 13.01
C ALA A 64 1.51 -19.78 12.71
N GLY A 65 1.04 -19.73 11.46
CA GLY A 65 -0.01 -20.63 10.96
C GLY A 65 -0.87 -20.11 9.80
N ASP A 66 -0.91 -18.79 9.57
CA ASP A 66 -1.80 -18.19 8.56
C ASP A 66 -1.04 -17.67 7.33
N TYR A 67 -0.91 -18.52 6.31
CA TYR A 67 -0.22 -18.17 5.07
C TYR A 67 -0.86 -17.01 4.29
N ALA A 68 -2.17 -16.76 4.44
CA ALA A 68 -2.83 -15.65 3.76
C ALA A 68 -2.39 -14.30 4.34
N ILE A 69 -2.21 -14.24 5.67
CA ILE A 69 -1.66 -13.06 6.35
C ILE A 69 -0.17 -12.87 6.02
N LEU A 70 0.63 -13.95 6.08
CA LEU A 70 2.05 -13.89 5.72
C LEU A 70 2.22 -13.35 4.29
N LEU A 71 1.47 -13.91 3.35
CA LEU A 71 1.49 -13.49 1.95
C LEU A 71 1.02 -12.04 1.80
N SER A 72 0.03 -11.58 2.57
CA SER A 72 -0.43 -10.18 2.51
C SER A 72 0.67 -9.19 2.91
N TYR A 73 1.46 -9.49 3.95
CA TYR A 73 2.61 -8.65 4.31
C TYR A 73 3.76 -8.75 3.30
N LEU A 74 4.03 -9.94 2.74
CA LEU A 74 5.00 -10.09 1.65
C LEU A 74 4.59 -9.29 0.41
N GLN A 75 3.30 -9.28 0.07
CA GLN A 75 2.78 -8.49 -1.05
C GLN A 75 2.81 -6.99 -0.76
N LEU A 76 2.64 -6.57 0.50
CA LEU A 76 2.87 -5.18 0.89
C LEU A 76 4.33 -4.75 0.64
N ALA A 77 5.30 -5.62 0.96
CA ALA A 77 6.69 -5.39 0.58
C ALA A 77 6.88 -5.39 -0.94
N GLY A 78 6.18 -6.28 -1.65
CA GLY A 78 6.17 -6.35 -3.12
C GLY A 78 5.75 -5.04 -3.78
N VAL A 79 4.69 -4.39 -3.27
CA VAL A 79 4.28 -3.04 -3.70
C VAL A 79 5.41 -2.03 -3.50
N GLY A 80 6.03 -2.01 -2.32
CA GLY A 80 7.16 -1.11 -2.04
C GLY A 80 8.35 -1.33 -2.99
N VAL A 81 8.74 -2.58 -3.24
CA VAL A 81 9.84 -2.92 -4.16
C VAL A 81 9.50 -2.53 -5.60
N GLY A 82 8.28 -2.85 -6.06
CA GLY A 82 7.82 -2.51 -7.41
C GLY A 82 7.81 -1.00 -7.63
N SER A 83 7.24 -0.25 -6.68
CA SER A 83 7.19 1.21 -6.73
C SER A 83 8.58 1.84 -6.68
N ILE A 84 9.49 1.35 -5.83
CA ILE A 84 10.91 1.79 -5.83
C ILE A 84 11.54 1.58 -7.21
N ALA A 85 11.36 0.41 -7.81
CA ALA A 85 11.91 0.11 -9.14
C ALA A 85 11.32 1.04 -10.22
N PHE A 86 10.02 1.32 -10.14
CA PHE A 86 9.35 2.21 -11.08
C PHE A 86 9.83 3.66 -10.95
N HIS A 87 9.74 4.26 -9.77
CA HIS A 87 10.14 5.66 -9.55
C HIS A 87 11.64 5.89 -9.70
N SER A 88 12.48 4.86 -9.51
CA SER A 88 13.91 4.98 -9.78
C SER A 88 14.23 5.07 -11.27
N THR A 89 13.47 4.38 -12.12
CA THR A 89 13.86 4.12 -13.52
C THR A 89 12.93 4.73 -14.56
N LEU A 90 11.67 4.97 -14.20
CA LEU A 90 10.54 5.34 -15.08
C LEU A 90 10.47 4.47 -16.35
N LYS A 91 10.72 3.16 -16.20
CA LYS A 91 10.65 2.18 -17.29
C LYS A 91 9.32 1.44 -17.29
N PHE A 92 8.79 1.18 -18.49
CA PHE A 92 7.52 0.47 -18.65
C PHE A 92 7.48 -0.90 -17.94
N PRO A 93 8.50 -1.78 -18.01
CA PRO A 93 8.48 -3.02 -17.24
C PRO A 93 8.38 -2.81 -15.73
N ALA A 94 9.05 -1.78 -15.19
CA ALA A 94 8.98 -1.46 -13.76
C ALA A 94 7.60 -0.89 -13.38
N GLN A 95 6.98 -0.09 -14.25
CA GLN A 95 5.58 0.35 -14.10
C GLN A 95 4.62 -0.84 -14.02
N ILE A 96 4.78 -1.85 -14.89
CA ILE A 96 3.96 -3.07 -14.82
C ILE A 96 4.15 -3.77 -13.47
N VAL A 97 5.38 -3.88 -12.97
CA VAL A 97 5.65 -4.50 -11.66
C VAL A 97 4.97 -3.73 -10.53
N ASP A 98 5.06 -2.41 -10.50
CA ASP A 98 4.42 -1.55 -9.50
C ASP A 98 2.88 -1.70 -9.51
N GLU A 99 2.26 -1.43 -10.66
CA GLU A 99 0.80 -1.47 -10.80
C GLU A 99 0.25 -2.88 -10.54
N MET A 100 0.90 -3.94 -11.03
CA MET A 100 0.43 -5.30 -10.82
C MET A 100 0.64 -5.78 -9.39
N ALA A 101 1.72 -5.36 -8.71
CA ALA A 101 1.93 -5.66 -7.30
C ALA A 101 0.76 -5.15 -6.43
N MET A 102 0.20 -3.98 -6.75
CA MET A 102 -0.98 -3.46 -6.05
C MET A 102 -2.22 -4.37 -6.23
N LEU A 103 -2.44 -4.91 -7.43
CA LEU A 103 -3.53 -5.86 -7.68
C LEU A 103 -3.33 -7.17 -6.93
N TYR A 104 -2.14 -7.76 -7.00
CA TYR A 104 -1.84 -9.02 -6.30
C TYR A 104 -1.91 -8.87 -4.77
N ALA A 105 -1.44 -7.75 -4.23
CA ALA A 105 -1.57 -7.43 -2.81
C ALA A 105 -3.03 -7.34 -2.39
N THR A 106 -3.84 -6.57 -3.12
CA THR A 106 -5.27 -6.41 -2.79
C THR A 106 -6.04 -7.71 -2.97
N ALA A 107 -5.72 -8.50 -4.00
CA ALA A 107 -6.30 -9.84 -4.21
C ALA A 107 -6.02 -10.77 -3.04
N THR A 108 -4.80 -10.73 -2.49
CA THR A 108 -4.43 -11.52 -1.31
C THR A 108 -5.23 -11.09 -0.09
N VAL A 109 -5.47 -9.79 0.11
CA VAL A 109 -6.32 -9.29 1.19
C VAL A 109 -7.77 -9.72 1.01
N ILE A 110 -8.32 -9.62 -0.21
CA ILE A 110 -9.68 -10.11 -0.52
C ILE A 110 -9.78 -11.60 -0.22
N TYR A 111 -8.82 -12.39 -0.70
CA TYR A 111 -8.71 -13.81 -0.38
C TYR A 111 -8.70 -14.03 1.14
N ALA A 112 -7.92 -13.26 1.89
CA ALA A 112 -7.84 -13.38 3.34
C ALA A 112 -9.16 -13.04 4.06
N VAL A 113 -10.04 -12.19 3.52
CA VAL A 113 -11.34 -11.85 4.16
C VAL A 113 -12.55 -12.66 3.65
N PHE A 114 -12.38 -13.42 2.55
CA PHE A 114 -13.43 -14.29 2.01
C PHE A 114 -13.14 -15.78 2.21
N ALA A 115 -11.90 -16.22 1.98
CA ALA A 115 -11.55 -17.63 1.85
C ALA A 115 -11.62 -18.42 3.17
N PHE A 116 -11.42 -17.76 4.32
CA PHE A 116 -11.15 -18.44 5.59
C PHE A 116 -12.30 -19.28 6.17
N ARG A 117 -13.53 -19.13 5.67
CA ARG A 117 -14.68 -20.00 6.02
C ARG A 117 -15.13 -20.88 4.86
N LEU A 118 -14.41 -20.88 3.74
CA LEU A 118 -14.75 -21.63 2.54
C LEU A 118 -14.07 -23.01 2.54
N ARG A 119 -14.65 -23.96 1.80
CA ARG A 119 -14.07 -25.29 1.59
C ARG A 119 -12.76 -25.18 0.77
N PRO A 120 -11.77 -26.07 0.97
CA PRO A 120 -10.45 -25.97 0.30
C PRO A 120 -10.52 -25.82 -1.23
N LEU A 121 -11.41 -26.56 -1.89
CA LEU A 121 -11.61 -26.44 -3.34
C LEU A 121 -12.06 -25.02 -3.76
N VAL A 122 -12.99 -24.42 -3.00
CA VAL A 122 -13.48 -23.06 -3.28
C VAL A 122 -12.39 -22.03 -3.00
N GLN A 123 -11.56 -22.25 -1.97
CA GLN A 123 -10.39 -21.42 -1.73
C GLN A 123 -9.42 -21.47 -2.91
N LEU A 124 -9.09 -22.67 -3.41
CA LEU A 124 -8.23 -22.83 -4.59
C LEU A 124 -8.82 -22.13 -5.81
N MET A 125 -10.10 -22.35 -6.11
CA MET A 125 -10.78 -21.69 -7.23
C MET A 125 -10.73 -20.17 -7.11
N LEU A 126 -10.98 -19.62 -5.91
CA LEU A 126 -10.90 -18.18 -5.68
C LEU A 126 -9.49 -17.63 -5.93
N GLY A 127 -8.45 -18.33 -5.45
CA GLY A 127 -7.06 -17.97 -5.71
C GLY A 127 -6.71 -17.99 -7.20
N LEU A 128 -7.12 -19.04 -7.91
CA LEU A 128 -6.93 -19.15 -9.36
C LEU A 128 -7.69 -18.05 -10.13
N SER A 129 -8.90 -17.70 -9.72
CA SER A 129 -9.66 -16.61 -10.34
C SER A 129 -8.94 -15.26 -10.20
N PHE A 130 -8.39 -14.94 -9.02
CA PHE A 130 -7.63 -13.71 -8.83
C PHE A 130 -6.33 -13.69 -9.63
N PHE A 131 -5.61 -14.82 -9.68
CA PHE A 131 -4.39 -14.94 -10.47
C PHE A 131 -4.68 -14.72 -11.96
N THR A 132 -5.65 -15.46 -12.51
CA THR A 132 -6.05 -15.33 -13.92
C THR A 132 -6.56 -13.93 -14.23
N GLY A 133 -7.38 -13.32 -13.36
CA GLY A 133 -7.87 -11.96 -13.56
C GLY A 133 -6.74 -10.93 -13.59
N SER A 134 -5.78 -11.03 -12.67
CA SER A 134 -4.61 -10.13 -12.63
C SER A 134 -3.72 -10.31 -13.86
N LEU A 135 -3.54 -11.56 -14.33
CA LEU A 135 -2.81 -11.85 -15.56
C LEU A 135 -3.50 -11.24 -16.80
N VAL A 136 -4.83 -11.35 -16.91
CA VAL A 136 -5.60 -10.73 -18.00
C VAL A 136 -5.42 -9.21 -17.99
N ILE A 137 -5.52 -8.57 -16.82
CA ILE A 137 -5.29 -7.12 -16.69
C ILE A 137 -3.86 -6.75 -17.07
N THR A 138 -2.86 -7.57 -16.69
CA THR A 138 -1.45 -7.37 -17.08
C THR A 138 -1.31 -7.39 -18.61
N ILE A 139 -1.88 -8.40 -19.28
CA ILE A 139 -1.82 -8.54 -20.74
C ILE A 139 -2.50 -7.34 -21.43
N LEU A 140 -3.69 -6.95 -20.96
CA LEU A 140 -4.38 -5.77 -21.49
C LEU A 140 -3.55 -4.50 -21.31
N HIS A 141 -2.91 -4.34 -20.16
CA HIS A 141 -2.07 -3.17 -19.91
C HIS A 141 -0.87 -3.12 -20.86
N ILE A 142 -0.21 -4.25 -21.09
CA ILE A 142 0.92 -4.35 -22.04
C ILE A 142 0.48 -4.08 -23.48
N GLN A 143 -0.67 -4.60 -23.90
CA GLN A 143 -1.15 -4.45 -25.29
C GLN A 143 -1.67 -3.04 -25.60
N GLN A 144 -2.27 -2.37 -24.61
CA GLN A 144 -2.93 -1.07 -24.80
C GLN A 144 -2.07 0.11 -24.33
N GLU A 145 -0.97 -0.15 -23.63
CA GLU A 145 -0.14 0.85 -22.95
C GLU A 145 -0.98 1.81 -22.07
N ASN A 146 -2.06 1.29 -21.51
CA ASN A 146 -3.07 2.07 -20.78
C ASN A 146 -3.41 1.40 -19.45
N SER A 147 -3.26 2.15 -18.35
CA SER A 147 -3.52 1.68 -16.99
C SER A 147 -4.96 1.88 -16.51
N LEU A 148 -5.91 2.26 -17.39
CA LEU A 148 -7.31 2.44 -17.01
C LEU A 148 -7.93 1.17 -16.42
N ALA A 149 -7.71 0.01 -17.06
CA ALA A 149 -8.24 -1.26 -16.59
C ALA A 149 -7.70 -1.61 -15.18
N HIS A 150 -6.40 -1.38 -14.95
CA HIS A 150 -5.77 -1.52 -13.64
C HIS A 150 -6.42 -0.59 -12.61
N ARG A 151 -6.51 0.72 -12.88
CA ARG A 151 -7.07 1.72 -11.94
C ARG A 151 -8.51 1.40 -11.54
N VAL A 152 -9.36 1.06 -12.51
CA VAL A 152 -10.76 0.70 -12.24
C VAL A 152 -10.85 -0.58 -11.42
N CYS A 153 -10.09 -1.62 -11.79
CA CYS A 153 -10.07 -2.88 -11.07
C CYS A 153 -9.61 -2.69 -9.62
N PHE A 154 -8.48 -1.99 -9.41
CA PHE A 154 -7.94 -1.68 -8.10
C PHE A 154 -8.95 -0.92 -7.23
N ALA A 155 -9.59 0.12 -7.76
CA ALA A 155 -10.61 0.89 -7.02
C ALA A 155 -11.79 0.01 -6.57
N LEU A 156 -12.31 -0.85 -7.45
CA LEU A 156 -13.37 -1.79 -7.11
C LEU A 156 -12.93 -2.80 -6.04
N MET A 157 -11.71 -3.31 -6.13
CA MET A 157 -11.14 -4.24 -5.15
C MET A 157 -11.02 -3.60 -3.76
N VAL A 158 -10.57 -2.35 -3.67
CA VAL A 158 -10.51 -1.60 -2.40
C VAL A 158 -11.90 -1.43 -1.78
N ILE A 159 -12.92 -1.10 -2.60
CA ILE A 159 -14.31 -1.01 -2.14
C ILE A 159 -14.81 -2.36 -1.60
N VAL A 160 -14.51 -3.46 -2.30
CA VAL A 160 -14.87 -4.82 -1.86
C VAL A 160 -14.21 -5.16 -0.53
N VAL A 161 -12.93 -4.85 -0.33
CA VAL A 161 -12.24 -5.05 0.95
C VAL A 161 -12.93 -4.27 2.07
N ALA A 162 -13.19 -2.98 1.87
CA ALA A 162 -13.82 -2.12 2.87
C ALA A 162 -15.23 -2.59 3.23
N ALA A 163 -16.04 -2.93 2.22
CA ALA A 163 -17.40 -3.45 2.41
C ALA A 163 -17.37 -4.79 3.18
N ARG A 164 -16.48 -5.71 2.80
CA ARG A 164 -16.35 -7.01 3.45
C ARG A 164 -15.89 -6.89 4.90
N CYS A 165 -14.89 -6.05 5.16
CA CYS A 165 -14.41 -5.77 6.52
C CYS A 165 -15.54 -5.21 7.41
N THR A 166 -16.33 -4.28 6.87
CA THR A 166 -17.49 -3.71 7.58
C THR A 166 -18.56 -4.76 7.88
N TRP A 167 -18.81 -5.68 6.94
CA TRP A 167 -19.74 -6.80 7.16
C TRP A 167 -19.23 -7.73 8.27
N LEU A 168 -17.95 -8.09 8.23
CA LEU A 168 -17.35 -8.99 9.23
C LEU A 168 -17.41 -8.43 10.65
N LEU A 169 -17.31 -7.11 10.82
CA LEU A 169 -17.46 -6.44 12.12
C LEU A 169 -18.79 -6.72 12.82
N ARG A 170 -19.86 -6.97 12.05
CA ARG A 170 -21.18 -7.28 12.62
C ARG A 170 -21.18 -8.61 13.37
N GLY A 171 -20.32 -9.54 12.97
CA GLY A 171 -20.17 -10.85 13.60
C GLY A 171 -19.29 -10.86 14.86
N VAL A 172 -18.63 -9.75 15.20
CA VAL A 172 -17.76 -9.68 16.38
C VAL A 172 -18.59 -9.47 17.64
N GLY A 173 -18.76 -10.50 18.47
CA GLY A 173 -19.61 -10.45 19.67
C GLY A 173 -19.11 -9.49 20.76
N ASN A 174 -17.79 -9.44 21.00
CA ASN A 174 -17.20 -8.62 22.06
C ASN A 174 -17.19 -7.12 21.68
N ALA A 175 -17.88 -6.29 22.46
CA ALA A 175 -18.04 -4.86 22.19
C ALA A 175 -16.72 -4.08 22.24
N ALA A 176 -15.79 -4.44 23.14
CA ALA A 176 -14.49 -3.78 23.26
C ALA A 176 -13.64 -4.07 22.02
N ILE A 177 -13.53 -5.34 21.62
CA ILE A 177 -12.80 -5.76 20.40
C ILE A 177 -13.41 -5.10 19.16
N ARG A 178 -14.74 -5.12 19.04
CA ARG A 178 -15.44 -4.47 17.93
C ARG A 178 -15.12 -2.98 17.83
N SER A 179 -15.02 -2.28 18.97
CA SER A 179 -14.65 -0.86 19.02
C SER A 179 -13.21 -0.62 18.56
N GLU A 180 -12.25 -1.44 19.03
CA GLU A 180 -10.86 -1.37 18.59
C GLU A 180 -10.71 -1.60 17.08
N MET A 181 -11.40 -2.61 16.55
CA MET A 181 -11.39 -2.91 15.12
C MET A 181 -12.07 -1.83 14.28
N LYS A 182 -13.16 -1.21 14.76
CA LYS A 182 -13.75 -0.03 14.12
C LYS A 182 -12.76 1.12 14.03
N ARG A 183 -11.97 1.34 15.10
CA ARG A 183 -10.93 2.37 15.10
C ARG A 183 -9.80 2.05 14.12
N LEU A 184 -9.39 0.78 14.00
CA LEU A 184 -8.43 0.35 12.98
C LEU A 184 -8.95 0.64 11.57
N ALA A 185 -10.19 0.22 11.27
CA ALA A 185 -10.81 0.46 9.98
C ALA A 185 -10.94 1.97 9.68
N LEU A 186 -11.41 2.76 10.64
CA LEU A 186 -11.56 4.21 10.48
C LEU A 186 -10.22 4.89 10.18
N VAL A 187 -9.19 4.63 10.99
CA VAL A 187 -7.87 5.24 10.78
C VAL A 187 -7.28 4.76 9.45
N GLY A 188 -7.41 3.47 9.13
CA GLY A 188 -6.97 2.91 7.85
C GLY A 188 -7.64 3.59 6.65
N SER A 189 -8.98 3.71 6.66
CA SER A 189 -9.75 4.34 5.59
C SER A 189 -9.43 5.83 5.44
N VAL A 190 -9.37 6.57 6.54
CA VAL A 190 -9.07 8.02 6.51
C VAL A 190 -7.67 8.27 5.98
N THR A 191 -6.68 7.48 6.43
CA THR A 191 -5.28 7.64 5.99
C THR A 191 -5.16 7.30 4.50
N PHE A 192 -5.76 6.18 4.06
CA PHE A 192 -5.76 5.79 2.65
C PHE A 192 -6.45 6.84 1.75
N LEU A 193 -7.63 7.34 2.17
CA LEU A 193 -8.36 8.36 1.44
C LEU A 193 -7.61 9.69 1.40
N ALA A 194 -6.98 10.09 2.50
CA ALA A 194 -6.14 11.29 2.53
C ALA A 194 -4.99 11.18 1.53
N GLY A 195 -4.31 10.02 1.48
CA GLY A 195 -3.35 9.72 0.43
C GLY A 195 -3.96 9.90 -0.95
N PHE A 196 -5.11 9.27 -1.22
CA PHE A 196 -5.77 9.32 -2.54
C PHE A 196 -6.07 10.75 -2.98
N LEU A 197 -6.55 11.58 -2.06
CA LEU A 197 -6.83 12.99 -2.34
C LEU A 197 -5.55 13.75 -2.67
N LEU A 198 -4.44 13.51 -1.96
CA LEU A 198 -3.15 14.12 -2.29
C LEU A 198 -2.64 13.66 -3.66
N TRP A 199 -2.81 12.38 -4.01
CA TRP A 199 -2.50 11.86 -5.33
C TRP A 199 -3.29 12.58 -6.44
N LEU A 200 -4.60 12.80 -6.24
CA LEU A 200 -5.42 13.54 -7.19
C LEU A 200 -4.93 14.98 -7.37
N VAL A 201 -4.55 15.66 -6.29
CA VAL A 201 -3.98 17.02 -6.36
C VAL A 201 -2.65 17.01 -7.11
N ASP A 202 -1.78 16.03 -6.88
CA ASP A 202 -0.51 15.88 -7.62
C ASP A 202 -0.75 15.76 -9.14
N VAL A 203 -1.76 14.99 -9.53
CA VAL A 203 -2.10 14.77 -10.95
C VAL A 203 -2.73 16.00 -11.59
N PHE A 204 -3.69 16.66 -10.93
CA PHE A 204 -4.48 17.73 -11.54
C PHE A 204 -3.91 19.13 -11.36
N SER A 205 -3.05 19.35 -10.37
CA SER A 205 -2.48 20.67 -10.04
C SER A 205 -0.95 20.66 -10.13
N CYS A 206 -0.37 19.83 -11.00
CA CYS A 206 1.07 19.66 -11.06
C CYS A 206 1.83 20.95 -11.41
N ASP A 207 1.35 21.72 -12.40
CA ASP A 207 2.01 22.96 -12.80
C ASP A 207 2.02 23.99 -11.68
N ASP A 208 0.92 24.10 -10.93
CA ASP A 208 0.82 24.96 -9.75
C ASP A 208 1.77 24.50 -8.64
N LEU A 209 1.80 23.20 -8.34
CA LEU A 209 2.71 22.61 -7.35
C LEU A 209 4.17 22.90 -7.72
N ARG A 210 4.56 22.66 -8.98
CA ARG A 210 5.92 22.95 -9.47
C ARG A 210 6.25 24.44 -9.37
N GLY A 211 5.29 25.33 -9.68
CA GLY A 211 5.45 26.77 -9.50
C GLY A 211 5.75 27.15 -8.05
N ILE A 212 5.02 26.58 -7.10
CA ILE A 212 5.25 26.80 -5.66
C ILE A 212 6.61 26.22 -5.24
N ARG A 213 6.97 25.02 -5.70
CA ARG A 213 8.28 24.39 -5.41
C ARG A 213 9.46 25.23 -5.90
N GLN A 214 9.33 25.88 -7.07
CA GLN A 214 10.34 26.80 -7.59
C GLN A 214 10.54 28.04 -6.70
N ILE A 215 9.47 28.52 -6.05
CA ILE A 215 9.53 29.63 -5.09
C ILE A 215 10.17 29.16 -3.78
N LEU A 216 9.75 28.02 -3.25
CA LEU A 216 10.26 27.51 -1.97
C LEU A 216 11.72 27.04 -2.04
N GLY A 217 12.14 26.44 -3.16
CA GLY A 217 13.44 25.79 -3.32
C GLY A 217 13.58 24.48 -2.56
N MET A 218 14.71 23.79 -2.73
CA MET A 218 15.01 22.52 -2.05
C MET A 218 15.77 22.76 -0.75
N PRO A 219 15.47 22.02 0.34
CA PRO A 219 14.61 20.83 0.38
C PRO A 219 13.12 21.13 0.67
N LEU A 220 12.73 22.37 0.97
CA LEU A 220 11.37 22.67 1.43
C LEU A 220 10.28 22.33 0.39
N GLY A 221 10.56 22.56 -0.89
CA GLY A 221 9.72 22.19 -2.01
C GLY A 221 9.47 20.68 -2.11
N MET A 222 10.38 19.84 -1.61
CA MET A 222 10.19 18.38 -1.59
C MET A 222 9.00 17.96 -0.72
N LEU A 223 8.58 18.78 0.26
CA LEU A 223 7.38 18.51 1.05
C LEU A 223 6.09 18.59 0.22
N LEU A 224 6.13 19.25 -0.94
CA LEU A 224 5.01 19.36 -1.86
C LEU A 224 4.98 18.23 -2.91
N GLU A 225 5.88 17.24 -2.83
CA GLU A 225 5.80 16.01 -3.63
C GLU A 225 4.62 15.16 -3.12
N LEU A 226 3.40 15.51 -3.53
CA LEU A 226 2.17 14.95 -2.97
C LEU A 226 1.99 13.47 -3.32
N HIS A 227 2.56 13.04 -4.45
CA HIS A 227 2.65 11.62 -4.78
C HIS A 227 3.47 10.81 -3.76
N SER A 228 4.52 11.39 -3.18
CA SER A 228 5.31 10.73 -2.12
C SER A 228 4.51 10.55 -0.82
N TRP A 229 3.66 11.53 -0.48
CA TRP A 229 2.73 11.40 0.64
C TRP A 229 1.65 10.36 0.39
N TRP A 230 1.22 10.18 -0.88
CA TRP A 230 0.35 9.07 -1.26
C TRP A 230 0.97 7.74 -0.86
N HIS A 231 2.25 7.47 -1.17
CA HIS A 231 2.92 6.21 -0.78
C HIS A 231 2.91 6.00 0.73
N ILE A 232 3.31 7.01 1.50
CA ILE A 232 3.37 6.90 2.96
C ILE A 232 1.97 6.64 3.52
N LEU A 233 0.99 7.46 3.18
CA LEU A 233 -0.36 7.37 3.73
C LEU A 233 -1.08 6.08 3.32
N THR A 234 -0.92 5.63 2.09
CA THR A 234 -1.49 4.35 1.65
C THR A 234 -0.79 3.15 2.28
N ALA A 235 0.53 3.17 2.47
CA ALA A 235 1.25 2.14 3.21
C ALA A 235 0.71 1.98 4.64
N PHE A 236 0.54 3.10 5.36
CA PHE A 236 -0.07 3.11 6.69
C PHE A 236 -1.54 2.64 6.65
N GLY A 237 -2.33 3.15 5.71
CA GLY A 237 -3.73 2.77 5.54
C GLY A 237 -3.91 1.27 5.33
N VAL A 238 -3.14 0.69 4.40
CA VAL A 238 -3.14 -0.75 4.11
C VAL A 238 -2.63 -1.54 5.32
N TYR A 239 -1.56 -1.12 5.98
CA TYR A 239 -1.05 -1.81 7.18
C TYR A 239 -2.11 -1.89 8.30
N TYR A 240 -2.87 -0.82 8.53
CA TYR A 240 -3.99 -0.83 9.47
C TYR A 240 -5.07 -1.85 9.08
N TYR A 241 -5.38 -1.97 7.78
CA TYR A 241 -6.27 -3.01 7.28
C TYR A 241 -5.68 -4.41 7.40
N LEU A 242 -4.37 -4.61 7.20
CA LEU A 242 -3.74 -5.92 7.42
C LEU A 242 -3.85 -6.37 8.88
N ILE A 243 -3.59 -5.46 9.83
CA ILE A 243 -3.79 -5.73 11.27
C ILE A 243 -5.27 -6.04 11.56
N PHE A 244 -6.20 -5.30 10.95
CA PHE A 244 -7.63 -5.60 11.05
C PHE A 244 -7.97 -7.01 10.55
N VAL A 245 -7.45 -7.39 9.38
CA VAL A 245 -7.71 -8.69 8.74
C VAL A 245 -7.09 -9.82 9.54
N GLU A 246 -5.90 -9.62 10.09
CA GLU A 246 -5.29 -10.55 11.04
C GLU A 246 -6.15 -10.70 12.29
N TYR A 247 -6.64 -9.58 12.85
CA TYR A 247 -7.46 -9.60 14.06
C TYR A 247 -8.78 -10.35 13.85
N ILE A 248 -9.51 -10.09 12.76
CA ILE A 248 -10.81 -10.76 12.51
C ILE A 248 -10.66 -12.26 12.27
N ARG A 249 -9.55 -12.69 11.67
CA ARG A 249 -9.26 -14.10 11.41
C ARG A 249 -8.94 -14.84 12.71
N LEU A 250 -8.18 -14.21 13.61
CA LEU A 250 -7.98 -14.69 14.98
C LEU A 250 -9.30 -14.81 15.75
N GLN A 251 -10.17 -13.79 15.67
CA GLN A 251 -11.49 -13.81 16.32
C GLN A 251 -12.46 -14.83 15.72
N SER A 252 -12.22 -15.28 14.49
CA SER A 252 -13.09 -16.25 13.80
C SER A 252 -12.70 -17.71 14.04
N GLY A 253 -11.70 -17.99 14.90
CA GLY A 253 -11.26 -19.35 15.21
C GLY A 253 -10.50 -20.04 14.08
N VAL A 254 -10.08 -19.31 13.04
CA VAL A 254 -9.20 -19.85 11.96
C VAL A 254 -7.85 -20.29 12.54
N MET A 255 -7.46 -19.65 13.64
CA MET A 255 -6.25 -19.89 14.39
C MET A 255 -6.66 -20.30 15.81
N ASP A 256 -7.29 -21.47 15.94
CA ASP A 256 -7.77 -22.02 17.22
C ASP A 256 -6.58 -22.50 18.07
N ARG A 257 -5.93 -21.57 18.78
CA ARG A 257 -4.88 -21.89 19.76
C ARG A 257 -5.14 -21.29 21.15
N GLY A 258 -6.38 -20.89 21.46
CA GLY A 258 -6.68 -20.26 22.76
C GLY A 258 -5.97 -18.93 23.04
N ALA A 259 -5.17 -18.41 22.10
CA ALA A 259 -4.37 -17.21 22.29
C ALA A 259 -5.24 -15.96 22.31
N VAL A 260 -5.47 -15.42 23.50
CA VAL A 260 -6.14 -14.12 23.67
C VAL A 260 -5.19 -13.02 23.20
N VAL A 261 -5.55 -12.31 22.15
CA VAL A 261 -4.75 -11.19 21.61
C VAL A 261 -5.35 -9.84 21.98
N ARG A 262 -4.48 -8.86 22.23
CA ARG A 262 -4.85 -7.46 22.45
C ARG A 262 -4.20 -6.57 21.41
N LEU A 263 -4.91 -5.52 20.99
CA LEU A 263 -4.34 -4.45 20.20
C LEU A 263 -3.42 -3.57 21.07
N SER A 264 -2.15 -3.48 20.68
CA SER A 264 -1.15 -2.58 21.23
C SER A 264 -0.70 -1.58 20.17
N ARG A 265 -0.03 -0.51 20.58
CA ARG A 265 0.52 0.49 19.66
C ARG A 265 1.92 0.86 20.08
N ASP A 266 2.86 0.73 19.16
CA ASP A 266 4.19 1.30 19.34
C ASP A 266 4.16 2.77 18.90
N TYR A 267 4.79 3.64 19.70
CA TYR A 267 4.85 5.09 19.45
C TYR A 267 3.49 5.73 19.16
N PHE A 268 2.41 5.19 19.75
CA PHE A 268 1.01 5.61 19.57
C PHE A 268 0.39 5.47 18.17
N LEU A 269 1.21 5.24 17.12
CA LEU A 269 0.81 5.29 15.72
C LEU A 269 0.85 3.93 15.02
N ILE A 270 1.73 3.00 15.41
CA ILE A 270 1.88 1.73 14.68
C ILE A 270 1.17 0.61 15.45
N PRO A 271 -0.02 0.18 15.01
CA PRO A 271 -0.75 -0.88 15.70
C PRO A 271 -0.05 -2.22 15.54
N ARG A 272 -0.10 -3.05 16.59
CA ARG A 272 0.31 -4.45 16.54
C ARG A 272 -0.61 -5.28 17.42
N LEU A 273 -0.86 -6.52 17.03
CA LEU A 273 -1.48 -7.49 17.92
C LEU A 273 -0.40 -8.06 18.85
N VAL A 274 -0.74 -8.31 20.11
CA VAL A 274 0.14 -8.92 21.12
C VAL A 274 -0.62 -10.06 21.78
N ALA A 275 0.00 -11.22 21.89
CA ALA A 275 -0.56 -12.34 22.65
C ALA A 275 -0.49 -12.04 24.15
N LEU A 276 -1.58 -12.27 24.87
CA LEU A 276 -1.58 -12.25 26.32
C LEU A 276 -1.00 -13.58 26.84
N PRO A 277 -0.20 -13.56 27.91
CA PRO A 277 0.21 -14.80 28.57
C PRO A 277 -1.04 -15.56 29.04
N GLU A 278 -1.06 -16.88 28.85
CA GLU A 278 -2.06 -17.73 29.51
C GLU A 278 -2.00 -17.46 31.00
N LYS A 279 -3.15 -17.23 31.64
CA LYS A 279 -3.22 -17.25 33.09
C LYS A 279 -2.74 -18.63 33.53
N GLN A 280 -1.58 -18.71 34.16
CA GLN A 280 -1.23 -19.84 35.00
C GLN A 280 -2.21 -19.81 36.17
N GLU A 281 -3.24 -20.64 36.13
CA GLU A 281 -4.05 -21.00 37.30
C GLU A 281 -3.26 -21.94 38.21
#